data_AF-A0A645H9X4-F1
#
_entry.id   AF-A0A645H9X4-F1
#
_cell.length_a   1.000
_cell.length_b   1.000
_cell.length_c   1.000
_cell.angle_alpha   90.00
_cell.angle_beta   90.00
_cell.angle_gamma   90.00
#
_symmetry.space_group_name_H-M   'P 1'
#
loop_
_entity.id
_entity.type
_entity.pdbx_description
1 polymer ?
#
loop_
_entity_poly.entity_id
_entity_poly.type
_entity_poly.pdbx_seq_one_letter_code
_entity_poly.pdbx_strand_id
1 'polypeptide(L)'
;MHPVATTSYIPNINYDSCIGCGKCANVCPIGAISKVKENDKYIIKIDEEVCLGCGICARNCPKSSIILLKRKEKIITPANSVHRVVLMAIEKGQLQELIFDNKALSSHRVMAAILSAILKLPPAKRALANEQVKSIYLERLLNIK
;
A
#
# COMPACT_ATOMS: atom_id res chain seq x y z
N MET A 1 -2.68 -5.67 3.76
CA MET A 1 -1.25 -5.68 3.36
C MET A 1 -1.16 -4.85 2.11
N HIS A 2 -0.50 -3.69 2.16
CA HIS A 2 -0.27 -2.87 0.98
C HIS A 2 1.01 -3.37 0.29
N PRO A 3 1.10 -3.50 -1.04
CA PRO A 3 2.31 -3.99 -1.70
C PRO A 3 3.27 -2.86 -2.10
N VAL A 4 4.54 -2.95 -1.69
CA VAL A 4 5.60 -1.98 -2.06
C VAL A 4 5.84 -1.92 -3.58
N ALA A 5 5.71 -3.06 -4.25
CA ALA A 5 6.03 -3.21 -5.66
C ALA A 5 4.76 -3.57 -6.44
N THR A 6 4.00 -2.54 -6.79
CA THR A 6 2.83 -2.66 -7.68
C THR A 6 3.16 -2.11 -9.07
N THR A 7 2.48 -2.65 -10.08
CA THR A 7 2.59 -2.14 -11.45
C THR A 7 1.76 -0.87 -11.62
N SER A 8 2.03 -0.10 -12.68
CA SER A 8 1.24 1.09 -13.02
C SER A 8 -0.18 0.79 -13.54
N TYR A 9 -0.61 -0.48 -13.52
CA TYR A 9 -1.90 -0.91 -14.05
C TYR A 9 -2.78 -1.52 -12.96
N ILE A 10 -4.09 -1.50 -13.19
CA ILE A 10 -5.11 -2.10 -12.33
C ILE A 10 -6.22 -2.73 -13.20
N PRO A 11 -6.75 -3.91 -12.83
CA PRO A 11 -7.86 -4.51 -13.56
C PRO A 11 -9.14 -3.69 -13.40
N ASN A 12 -9.85 -3.52 -14.50
CA ASN A 12 -11.18 -2.93 -14.58
C ASN A 12 -12.13 -3.97 -15.20
N ILE A 13 -13.29 -4.15 -14.58
CA ILE A 13 -14.28 -5.16 -14.98
C ILE A 13 -15.41 -4.48 -15.72
N ASN A 14 -15.70 -4.94 -16.93
CA ASN A 14 -16.95 -4.64 -17.62
C ASN A 14 -18.05 -5.55 -17.08
N TYR A 15 -18.95 -4.99 -16.27
CA TYR A 15 -20.02 -5.74 -15.62
C TYR A 15 -21.13 -6.21 -16.58
N ASP A 16 -21.30 -5.60 -17.74
CA ASP A 16 -22.31 -6.01 -18.73
C ASP A 16 -21.98 -7.36 -19.37
N SER A 17 -20.67 -7.62 -19.56
CA SER A 17 -20.18 -8.88 -20.13
C SER A 17 -19.78 -9.92 -19.08
N CYS A 18 -19.65 -9.50 -17.81
CA CYS A 18 -19.17 -10.36 -16.73
C CYS A 18 -20.29 -11.30 -16.24
N ILE A 19 -20.03 -12.60 -16.29
CA ILE A 19 -20.99 -13.63 -15.85
C ILE A 19 -20.80 -14.07 -14.38
N GLY A 20 -19.95 -13.39 -13.60
CA GLY A 20 -19.75 -13.72 -12.17
C GLY A 20 -19.15 -15.11 -11.90
N CYS A 21 -18.44 -15.72 -12.87
CA CYS A 21 -17.96 -17.11 -12.73
C CYS A 21 -16.96 -17.32 -11.59
N GLY A 22 -16.18 -16.30 -11.21
CA GLY A 22 -15.22 -16.37 -10.10
C GLY A 22 -13.83 -16.91 -10.46
N LYS A 23 -13.56 -17.29 -11.72
CA LYS A 23 -12.23 -17.77 -12.13
C LYS A 23 -11.11 -16.79 -11.80
N CYS A 24 -11.36 -15.48 -11.98
CA CYS A 24 -10.43 -14.41 -11.64
C CYS A 24 -10.06 -14.37 -10.16
N ALA A 25 -11.00 -14.69 -9.26
CA ALA A 25 -10.75 -14.79 -7.82
C ALA A 25 -9.83 -15.99 -7.52
N ASN A 26 -10.12 -17.15 -8.11
CA ASN A 26 -9.35 -18.38 -7.88
C ASN A 26 -7.89 -18.30 -8.37
N VAL A 27 -7.63 -17.57 -9.46
CA VAL A 27 -6.26 -17.42 -10.01
C VAL A 27 -5.48 -16.25 -9.40
N CYS A 28 -6.07 -15.48 -8.47
CA CYS A 28 -5.42 -14.32 -7.88
C CYS A 28 -4.44 -14.79 -6.79
N PRO A 29 -3.11 -14.68 -6.98
CA PRO A 29 -2.14 -15.24 -6.03
C PRO A 29 -2.10 -14.51 -4.69
N ILE A 30 -2.62 -13.27 -4.67
CA ILE A 30 -2.62 -12.38 -3.50
C ILE A 30 -4.03 -12.16 -2.93
N GLY A 31 -5.05 -12.82 -3.48
CA GLY A 31 -6.42 -12.71 -2.98
C GLY A 31 -7.10 -11.33 -3.13
N ALA A 32 -6.60 -10.45 -4.00
CA ALA A 32 -7.20 -9.12 -4.22
C ALA A 32 -8.55 -9.15 -4.98
N ILE A 33 -9.05 -10.31 -5.38
CA ILE A 33 -10.31 -10.44 -6.13
C ILE A 33 -11.23 -11.36 -5.36
N SER A 34 -12.46 -10.90 -5.10
CA SER A 34 -13.48 -11.67 -4.38
C SER A 34 -14.76 -11.81 -5.21
N LYS A 35 -15.45 -12.94 -5.02
CA LYS A 35 -16.78 -13.19 -5.59
C LYS A 35 -17.82 -13.01 -4.49
N VAL A 36 -18.69 -12.03 -4.65
CA VAL A 36 -19.73 -11.66 -3.69
C VAL A 36 -21.10 -11.90 -4.30
N LYS A 37 -22.09 -12.29 -3.48
CA LYS A 37 -23.49 -12.42 -3.91
C LYS A 37 -24.23 -11.15 -3.53
N GLU A 38 -24.79 -10.43 -4.51
CA GLU A 38 -25.64 -9.25 -4.33
C GLU A 38 -26.89 -9.40 -5.21
N ASN A 39 -28.08 -9.16 -4.64
CA ASN A 39 -29.36 -9.21 -5.37
C ASN A 39 -29.54 -10.47 -6.23
N ASP A 40 -29.23 -11.64 -5.64
CA ASP A 40 -29.22 -12.96 -6.29
C ASP A 40 -28.30 -13.15 -7.50
N LYS A 41 -27.39 -12.20 -7.75
CA LYS A 41 -26.34 -12.31 -8.77
C LYS A 41 -24.97 -12.38 -8.11
N TYR A 42 -24.05 -13.07 -8.78
CA TYR A 42 -22.64 -13.07 -8.38
C TYR A 42 -21.89 -11.93 -9.05
N ILE A 43 -21.25 -11.09 -8.24
CA ILE A 43 -20.46 -9.95 -8.67
C ILE A 43 -19.01 -10.17 -8.25
N ILE A 44 -18.08 -9.72 -9.08
CA ILE A 44 -16.66 -9.75 -8.79
C ILE A 44 -16.25 -8.37 -8.25
N LYS A 45 -15.62 -8.34 -7.06
CA LYS A 45 -15.04 -7.13 -6.48
C LYS A 45 -13.52 -7.23 -6.49
N ILE A 46 -12.86 -6.09 -6.67
CA ILE A 46 -11.40 -5.97 -6.65
C ILE A 46 -11.03 -5.05 -5.48
N ASP A 47 -10.10 -5.50 -4.65
CA ASP A 47 -9.42 -4.69 -3.66
C ASP A 47 -8.24 -3.98 -4.34
N GLU A 48 -8.37 -2.68 -4.57
CA GLU A 48 -7.35 -1.87 -5.26
C GLU A 48 -6.07 -1.66 -4.45
N GLU A 49 -6.18 -1.73 -3.12
CA GLU A 49 -5.08 -1.52 -2.18
C GLU A 49 -4.14 -2.73 -2.15
N VAL A 50 -4.70 -3.93 -2.29
CA VAL A 50 -3.94 -5.18 -2.28
C VAL A 50 -3.48 -5.56 -3.70
N CYS A 51 -4.21 -5.16 -4.74
CA CYS A 51 -3.94 -5.58 -6.12
C CYS A 51 -2.53 -5.19 -6.61
N LEU A 52 -1.75 -6.16 -7.11
CA LEU A 52 -0.44 -5.89 -7.75
C LEU A 52 -0.54 -5.32 -9.18
N GLY A 53 -1.68 -5.54 -9.85
CA GLY A 53 -1.85 -5.23 -11.27
C GLY A 53 -1.13 -6.21 -12.22
N CYS A 54 -0.85 -7.44 -11.80
CA CYS A 54 -0.10 -8.43 -12.60
C CYS A 54 -0.82 -8.94 -13.88
N GLY A 55 -2.13 -8.73 -14.00
CA GLY A 55 -2.90 -9.09 -15.21
C GLY A 55 -3.29 -10.56 -15.37
N ILE A 56 -2.99 -11.42 -14.41
CA ILE A 56 -3.35 -12.86 -14.47
C ILE A 56 -4.87 -13.04 -14.59
N CYS A 57 -5.64 -12.23 -13.88
CA CYS A 57 -7.11 -12.25 -13.94
C CYS A 57 -7.66 -11.92 -15.33
N ALA A 58 -7.05 -10.95 -16.03
CA ALA A 58 -7.47 -10.56 -17.38
C ALA A 58 -7.24 -11.69 -18.38
N ARG A 59 -6.07 -12.34 -18.33
CA ARG A 59 -5.75 -13.47 -19.22
C ARG A 59 -6.64 -14.69 -19.00
N ASN A 60 -7.11 -14.92 -17.78
CA ASN A 60 -7.92 -16.09 -17.43
C ASN A 60 -9.44 -15.83 -17.48
N CYS A 61 -9.87 -14.63 -17.88
CA CYS A 61 -11.29 -14.32 -18.02
C CYS A 61 -11.84 -14.96 -19.31
N PRO A 62 -12.77 -15.93 -19.23
CA PRO A 62 -13.30 -16.61 -20.42
C PRO A 62 -14.16 -15.71 -21.31
N LYS A 63 -14.66 -14.59 -20.78
CA LYS A 63 -15.46 -13.59 -21.50
C LYS A 63 -14.66 -12.34 -21.87
N SER A 64 -13.36 -12.31 -21.55
CA SER A 64 -12.50 -11.13 -21.75
C SER A 64 -13.07 -9.85 -21.14
N SER A 65 -13.87 -9.97 -20.08
CA SER A 65 -14.55 -8.86 -19.40
C SER A 65 -13.64 -8.01 -18.52
N ILE A 66 -12.36 -8.37 -18.41
CA ILE A 66 -11.38 -7.69 -17.54
C ILE A 66 -10.29 -7.09 -18.41
N ILE A 67 -10.11 -5.78 -18.31
CA ILE A 67 -9.05 -5.02 -19.00
C ILE A 67 -8.12 -4.37 -17.98
N LEU A 68 -6.86 -4.15 -18.33
CA LEU A 68 -5.93 -3.42 -17.49
C LEU A 68 -5.95 -1.94 -17.86
N LEU A 69 -6.29 -1.08 -16.89
CA LEU A 69 -6.22 0.36 -17.03
C LEU A 69 -5.03 0.90 -16.24
N LYS A 70 -4.54 2.08 -16.64
CA LYS A 70 -3.49 2.77 -15.90
C LYS A 70 -4.05 3.31 -14.58
N ARG A 71 -3.28 3.16 -13.50
CA ARG A 71 -3.64 3.75 -12.19
C ARG A 71 -3.67 5.27 -12.26
N LYS A 72 -4.59 5.87 -11.51
CA LYS A 72 -4.72 7.33 -11.39
C LYS A 72 -3.51 7.93 -10.70
N GLU A 73 -3.06 7.30 -9.62
CA GLU A 73 -1.89 7.71 -8.85
C GLU A 73 -0.62 6.96 -9.31
N LYS A 74 0.49 7.69 -9.39
CA LYS A 74 1.80 7.10 -9.69
C LYS A 74 2.33 6.43 -8.42
N ILE A 75 2.52 5.12 -8.48
CA ILE A 75 3.24 4.37 -7.45
C ILE A 75 4.72 4.73 -7.55
N ILE A 76 5.30 5.21 -6.46
CA ILE A 76 6.74 5.47 -6.35
C ILE A 76 7.41 4.13 -6.04
N THR A 77 8.02 3.52 -7.05
CA THR A 77 8.84 2.33 -6.83
C THR A 77 10.09 2.70 -6.01
N PRO A 78 10.59 1.81 -5.13
CA PRO A 78 11.77 2.11 -4.36
C PRO A 78 12.99 2.29 -5.26
N ALA A 79 13.62 3.46 -5.15
CA ALA A 79 14.78 3.84 -5.94
C ALA A 79 16.04 2.98 -5.67
N ASN A 80 16.16 2.40 -4.49
CA ASN A 80 17.30 1.55 -4.09
C ASN A 80 16.91 0.63 -2.92
N SER A 81 17.85 -0.24 -2.51
CA SER A 81 17.65 -1.22 -1.43
C SER A 81 17.25 -0.58 -0.10
N VAL A 82 17.83 0.59 0.24
CA VAL A 82 17.50 1.31 1.46
C VAL A 82 16.06 1.80 1.42
N HIS A 83 15.66 2.45 0.33
CA HIS A 83 14.29 2.92 0.11
C HIS A 83 13.30 1.76 0.21
N ARG A 84 13.63 0.58 -0.36
CA ARG A 84 12.78 -0.62 -0.26
C ARG A 84 12.61 -1.09 1.19
N VAL A 85 13.71 -1.18 1.96
CA VAL A 85 13.67 -1.61 3.37
C VAL A 85 12.83 -0.65 4.22
N VAL A 86 12.96 0.66 3.99
CA VAL A 86 12.16 1.68 4.68
C VAL A 86 10.68 1.53 4.35
N LEU A 87 10.31 1.40 3.07
CA LEU A 87 8.90 1.20 2.68
C LEU A 87 8.32 -0.09 3.26
N MET A 88 9.08 -1.19 3.28
CA MET A 88 8.65 -2.44 3.92
C MET A 88 8.41 -2.28 5.42
N ALA A 89 9.24 -1.51 6.13
CA ALA A 89 9.06 -1.24 7.55
C ALA A 89 7.82 -0.36 7.79
N ILE A 90 7.57 0.63 6.94
CA ILE A 90 6.35 1.47 6.99
C ILE A 90 5.10 0.61 6.81
N GLU A 91 5.05 -0.24 5.78
CA GLU A 91 3.89 -1.10 5.51
C GLU A 91 3.57 -2.07 6.65
N LYS A 92 4.60 -2.57 7.34
CA LYS A 92 4.45 -3.45 8.50
C LYS A 92 4.17 -2.69 9.80
N GLY A 93 4.20 -1.35 9.79
CA GLY A 93 4.12 -0.54 11.00
C GLY A 93 5.29 -0.78 11.95
N GLN A 94 6.47 -1.12 11.40
CA GLN A 94 7.72 -1.41 12.11
C GLN A 94 8.79 -0.35 11.80
N LEU A 95 8.40 0.83 11.28
CA LEU A 95 9.35 1.88 10.97
C LEU A 95 10.13 2.33 12.21
N GLN A 96 9.46 2.41 13.37
CA GLN A 96 10.10 2.72 14.64
C GLN A 96 11.17 1.69 15.02
N GLU A 97 10.94 0.40 14.80
CA GLU A 97 11.93 -0.66 15.06
C GLU A 97 13.15 -0.52 14.15
N LEU A 98 12.92 -0.21 12.87
CA LEU A 98 14.00 0.02 11.91
C LEU A 98 14.84 1.24 12.30
N ILE A 99 14.20 2.29 12.84
CA ILE A 99 14.86 3.53 13.25
C ILE A 99 15.60 3.35 14.59
N PHE A 100 14.99 2.72 15.59
CA PHE A 100 15.46 2.70 16.98
C PHE A 100 16.22 1.42 17.36
N ASP A 101 15.74 0.25 16.93
CA ASP A 101 16.22 -1.05 17.49
C ASP A 101 17.40 -1.64 16.73
N ASN A 102 17.58 -1.29 15.44
CA ASN A 102 18.64 -1.88 14.61
C ASN A 102 20.00 -1.16 14.68
N LYS A 103 20.29 -0.43 15.77
CA LYS A 103 21.48 0.43 15.96
C LYS A 103 21.70 1.50 14.86
N ALA A 104 20.72 1.75 14.00
CA ALA A 104 20.77 2.82 12.99
C ALA A 104 20.93 4.21 13.66
N LEU A 105 20.49 4.32 14.91
CA LEU A 105 20.66 5.46 15.81
C LEU A 105 21.72 5.21 16.89
N SER A 106 22.91 4.74 16.51
CA SER A 106 24.06 4.62 17.43
C SER A 106 24.51 5.94 18.07
N SER A 107 23.91 7.09 17.71
CA SER A 107 24.14 8.37 18.37
C SER A 107 22.87 9.19 18.58
N HIS A 108 22.74 9.80 19.76
CA HIS A 108 21.70 10.78 20.09
C HIS A 108 21.65 11.97 19.10
N ARG A 109 22.75 12.24 18.38
CA ARG A 109 22.82 13.30 17.36
C ARG A 109 21.95 12.99 16.14
N VAL A 110 21.91 11.73 15.70
CA VAL A 110 21.10 11.33 14.55
C VAL A 110 19.62 11.35 14.93
N MET A 111 19.28 10.98 16.17
CA MET A 111 17.92 11.10 16.71
C MET A 111 17.47 12.56 16.70
N ALA A 112 18.31 13.46 17.23
CA ALA A 112 18.03 14.89 17.24
C ALA A 112 17.86 15.45 15.81
N ALA A 113 18.65 14.98 14.84
CA ALA A 113 18.53 15.40 13.45
C ALA A 113 17.20 14.92 12.81
N ILE A 114 16.78 13.68 13.05
CA ILE A 114 15.51 13.14 12.56
C ILE A 114 14.33 13.89 13.17
N LEU A 115 14.31 14.08 14.50
CA LEU A 115 13.26 14.83 15.17
C LEU A 115 13.20 16.28 14.70
N SER A 116 14.36 16.93 14.56
CA SER A 116 14.44 18.30 14.03
C SER A 116 13.91 18.42 12.61
N ALA A 117 14.20 17.43 11.75
CA ALA A 117 13.67 17.38 10.39
C ALA A 117 12.15 17.23 10.40
N ILE A 118 11.59 16.34 11.23
CA ILE A 118 10.15 16.14 11.38
C ILE A 118 9.48 17.43 11.89
N LEU A 119 10.01 18.06 12.93
CA LEU A 119 9.42 19.27 13.53
C LEU A 119 9.40 20.48 12.58
N LYS A 120 10.32 20.54 11.62
CA LYS A 120 10.36 21.60 10.58
C LYS A 120 9.38 21.37 9.42
N LEU A 121 8.71 20.22 9.35
CA LEU A 121 7.76 19.94 8.28
C LEU A 121 6.48 20.80 8.41
N PRO A 122 5.79 21.10 7.30
CA PRO A 122 4.45 21.68 7.33
C PRO A 122 3.46 20.84 8.16
N PRO A 123 2.42 21.43 8.76
CA PRO A 123 1.50 20.74 9.69
C PRO A 123 0.94 19.41 9.15
N ALA A 124 0.50 19.39 7.89
CA ALA A 124 -0.02 18.17 7.26
C ALA A 124 1.04 17.06 7.16
N LYS A 125 2.30 17.40 6.84
CA LYS A 125 3.39 16.43 6.72
C LYS A 125 3.90 15.95 8.09
N ARG A 126 3.77 16.78 9.14
CA ARG A 126 4.04 16.38 10.53
C ARG A 126 3.04 15.34 11.02
N ALA A 127 1.75 15.52 10.74
CA ALA A 127 0.72 14.56 11.08
C ALA A 127 0.99 13.19 10.44
N LEU A 128 1.30 13.18 9.14
CA LEU A 128 1.66 11.96 8.40
C LEU A 128 2.91 11.28 8.98
N ALA A 129 3.95 12.05 9.34
CA ALA A 129 5.15 11.51 9.97
C ALA A 129 4.86 10.90 11.34
N ASN A 130 3.95 11.51 12.12
CA ASN A 130 3.53 10.97 13.43
C ASN A 130 2.81 9.63 13.30
N GLU A 131 1.86 9.55 12.37
CA GLU A 131 1.11 8.31 12.07
C GLU A 131 2.02 7.16 11.62
N GLN A 132 3.08 7.48 10.86
CA GLN A 132 4.04 6.47 10.37
C GLN A 132 4.99 5.98 11.46
N VAL A 133 5.42 6.84 12.39
CA VAL A 133 6.38 6.49 13.45
C VAL A 133 5.67 5.89 14.67
N LYS A 134 4.37 6.17 14.89
CA LYS A 134 3.55 5.64 15.99
C LYS A 134 4.21 5.78 17.38
N SER A 135 4.90 6.89 17.61
CA SER A 135 5.62 7.14 18.86
C SER A 135 4.83 8.07 19.77
N ILE A 136 4.49 7.60 20.98
CA ILE A 136 3.86 8.41 22.04
C ILE A 136 4.73 9.65 22.36
N TYR A 137 6.05 9.52 22.29
CA TYR A 137 6.98 10.62 22.51
C TYR A 137 6.86 11.69 21.42
N LEU A 138 6.82 11.27 20.15
CA LEU A 138 6.66 12.19 19.01
C LEU A 138 5.29 12.87 19.01
N GLU A 139 4.22 12.12 19.32
CA GLU A 139 2.87 12.66 19.45
C GLU A 139 2.81 13.77 20.50
N ARG A 140 3.39 13.52 21.69
CA ARG A 140 3.49 14.54 22.74
C ARG A 140 4.30 15.75 22.25
N LEU A 141 5.45 15.55 21.60
CA LEU A 141 6.25 16.66 21.06
C LEU A 141 5.51 17.52 20.04
N LEU A 142 4.68 16.92 19.20
CA LEU A 142 3.89 17.63 18.19
C LEU A 142 2.69 18.37 18.78
N ASN A 143 2.15 17.87 19.90
CA ASN A 143 1.03 18.44 20.63
C ASN A 143 1.45 19.48 21.70
N ILE A 144 2.75 19.63 21.98
CA ILE A 144 3.28 20.76 22.76
C ILE A 144 3.19 22.01 21.88
N LYS A 145 2.01 22.63 21.88
CA LYS A 145 1.79 23.96 21.33
C LYS A 145 0.91 24.76 22.28
#